data_AF-A0A972Z5V4-F1
#
_entry.id   AF-A0A972Z5V4-F1
#
_cell.length_a   1.000
_cell.length_b   1.000
_cell.length_c   1.000
_cell.angle_alpha   90.00
_cell.angle_beta   90.00
_cell.angle_gamma   90.00
#
_symmetry.space_group_name_H-M   'P 1'
#
loop_
_entity.id
_entity.type
_entity.pdbx_description
1 polymer ?
#
loop_
_entity_poly.entity_id
_entity_poly.type
_entity_poly.pdbx_seq_one_letter_code
_entity_poly.pdbx_strand_id
1 'polypeptide(L)'
;MSDGTTVDTAAEAAGRRLRTSLLGNRQLVPLSIAHGVAAVGDAFVAISLAGSLFFSVSPDASRQQVLIYLLATMAPLAVLAPLVGPAVDRFRRSQRLVAAVFYTVRAGCCLLLVSTLLQLAFYPLALGLLVASKASGVVKQTLVQSLIDDPDELVAANAGLARFASILAAVGAAAGAGVFAIGGAEWTLCGGAVAFVASAVVVLRVRPVQLSAPQPTDDIEYAETHLPTVIVGSGGMSAIRAAVGFFIFTLAFTLRRDSEPTYVYALAAGAYGLGAFIGHTAAALLRRWWREEQLIALAIAAPAVFTAIGILGASVPLLMIISALVGVSTTLGRNAFDALLQRRAPAALLGRAGARYETRFQLAWVFGGVLATPISLPVEVSMMVLTAVYVPALVLFQRGVREARRNENASVNSMAAAHDRLAEARVAWEAGQLRVTILDAVSATDLAMSVGGAQSDEAARSALEVLRATATDPEAAVRERDALRSLQLAARLITPDA
;
A
#
# COMPACT_ATOMS: atom_id res chain seq x y z
N MET A 1 -13.54 38.10 37.21
CA MET A 1 -14.41 37.00 36.71
C MET A 1 -14.31 36.88 35.18
N SER A 2 -13.09 36.89 34.61
CA SER A 2 -12.87 36.89 33.15
C SER A 2 -11.74 35.95 32.69
N ASP A 3 -11.44 34.91 33.47
CA ASP A 3 -10.35 33.95 33.18
C ASP A 3 -10.87 32.57 32.73
N GLY A 4 -12.20 32.37 32.75
CA GLY A 4 -12.82 31.08 32.41
C GLY A 4 -13.07 30.89 30.90
N THR A 5 -13.23 31.96 30.13
CA THR A 5 -13.61 31.88 28.71
C THR A 5 -12.44 31.60 27.77
N THR A 6 -11.20 31.98 28.14
CA THR A 6 -10.00 31.76 27.31
C THR A 6 -9.50 30.32 27.38
N VAL A 7 -9.57 29.69 28.57
CA VAL A 7 -9.16 28.29 28.77
C VAL A 7 -10.09 27.33 28.03
N ASP A 8 -11.40 27.58 28.03
CA ASP A 8 -12.38 26.76 27.31
C ASP A 8 -12.14 26.80 25.79
N THR A 9 -11.81 27.97 25.24
CA THR A 9 -11.52 28.09 23.80
C THR A 9 -10.24 27.37 23.38
N ALA A 10 -9.21 27.33 24.24
CA ALA A 10 -7.96 26.62 23.97
C ALA A 10 -8.14 25.10 24.06
N ALA A 11 -8.89 24.62 25.06
CA ALA A 11 -9.23 23.20 25.22
C ALA A 11 -10.12 22.71 24.07
N GLU A 12 -11.11 23.50 23.65
CA GLU A 12 -11.94 23.19 22.48
C GLU A 12 -11.17 23.25 21.17
N ALA A 13 -10.23 24.19 21.01
CA ALA A 13 -9.37 24.27 19.84
C ALA A 13 -8.40 23.08 19.77
N ALA A 14 -7.82 22.69 20.90
CA ALA A 14 -6.99 21.50 21.03
C ALA A 14 -7.80 20.22 20.74
N GLY A 15 -9.02 20.12 21.29
CA GLY A 15 -9.93 19.01 21.04
C GLY A 15 -10.36 18.91 19.57
N ARG A 16 -10.65 20.06 18.93
CA ARG A 16 -10.92 20.12 17.49
C ARG A 16 -9.72 19.67 16.67
N ARG A 17 -8.51 20.19 16.95
CA ARG A 17 -7.27 19.81 16.26
C ARG A 17 -6.95 18.32 16.42
N LEU A 18 -7.12 17.77 17.63
CA LEU A 18 -6.94 16.35 17.91
C LEU A 18 -7.94 15.50 17.14
N ARG A 19 -9.22 15.91 17.13
CA ARG A 19 -10.28 15.23 16.37
C ARG A 19 -9.99 15.20 14.88
N THR A 20 -9.57 16.32 14.30
CA THR A 20 -9.22 16.38 12.87
C THR A 20 -7.98 15.55 12.55
N SER A 21 -6.98 15.54 13.45
CA SER A 21 -5.75 14.74 13.29
C SER A 21 -5.99 13.23 13.35
N LEU A 22 -6.95 12.78 14.17
CA LEU A 22 -7.27 11.36 14.36
C LEU A 22 -8.35 10.85 13.40
N LEU A 23 -9.47 11.58 13.27
CA LEU A 23 -10.65 11.15 12.52
C LEU A 23 -10.74 11.74 11.11
N GLY A 24 -9.87 12.70 10.78
CA GLY A 24 -9.89 13.41 9.51
C GLY A 24 -10.99 14.48 9.43
N ASN A 25 -11.18 15.02 8.23
CA ASN A 25 -12.22 15.99 7.91
C ASN A 25 -13.63 15.40 8.11
N ARG A 26 -14.65 16.26 8.18
CA ARG A 26 -16.05 15.85 8.46
C ARG A 26 -16.56 14.73 7.56
N GLN A 27 -16.08 14.67 6.31
CA GLN A 27 -16.44 13.64 5.33
C GLN A 27 -15.82 12.27 5.64
N LEU A 28 -14.64 12.24 6.26
CA LEU A 28 -13.90 11.01 6.63
C LEU A 28 -14.37 10.41 7.95
N VAL A 29 -14.91 11.22 8.87
CA VAL A 29 -15.29 10.78 10.23
C VAL A 29 -16.09 9.46 10.24
N PRO A 30 -17.16 9.28 9.43
CA PRO A 30 -17.91 8.03 9.43
C PRO A 30 -17.06 6.83 8.98
N LEU A 31 -16.19 7.02 7.99
CA LEU A 31 -15.28 5.99 7.51
C LEU A 31 -14.23 5.63 8.58
N SER A 32 -13.69 6.64 9.28
CA SER A 32 -12.75 6.47 10.39
C SER A 32 -13.35 5.68 11.54
N ILE A 33 -14.58 6.02 11.95
CA ILE A 33 -15.29 5.30 13.01
C ILE A 33 -15.60 3.87 12.56
N ALA A 34 -16.16 3.67 11.36
CA ALA A 34 -16.48 2.33 10.87
C ALA A 34 -15.24 1.42 10.80
N HIS A 35 -14.12 1.95 10.31
CA HIS A 35 -12.87 1.21 10.23
C HIS A 35 -12.26 0.93 11.61
N GLY A 36 -12.28 1.91 12.53
CA GLY A 36 -11.78 1.72 13.88
C GLY A 36 -12.58 0.70 14.68
N VAL A 37 -13.92 0.74 14.60
CA VAL A 37 -14.78 -0.27 15.22
C VAL A 37 -14.59 -1.64 14.58
N ALA A 38 -14.32 -1.72 13.27
CA ALA A 38 -14.01 -2.99 12.63
C ALA A 38 -12.70 -3.57 13.16
N ALA A 39 -11.71 -2.71 13.45
CA ALA A 39 -10.44 -3.12 14.06
C ALA A 39 -10.61 -3.65 15.50
N VAL A 40 -11.61 -3.15 16.24
CA VAL A 40 -12.05 -3.77 17.52
C VAL A 40 -12.56 -5.18 17.26
N GLY A 41 -13.43 -5.37 16.27
CA GLY A 41 -13.94 -6.69 15.90
C GLY A 41 -12.82 -7.67 15.51
N ASP A 42 -11.81 -7.19 14.77
CA ASP A 42 -10.62 -7.96 14.41
C ASP A 42 -9.85 -8.43 15.64
N ALA A 43 -9.66 -7.54 16.62
CA ALA A 43 -8.98 -7.85 17.87
C ALA A 43 -9.75 -8.90 18.71
N PHE A 44 -11.08 -8.78 18.79
CA PHE A 44 -11.92 -9.77 19.48
C PHE A 44 -11.81 -11.15 18.81
N VAL A 45 -11.91 -11.22 17.48
CA VAL A 45 -11.71 -12.47 16.74
C VAL A 45 -10.32 -13.05 17.01
N ALA A 46 -9.26 -12.23 16.93
CA ALA A 46 -7.90 -12.68 17.18
C ALA A 46 -7.73 -13.29 18.57
N ILE A 47 -8.28 -12.65 19.61
CA ILE A 47 -8.21 -13.13 20.99
C ILE A 47 -8.99 -14.43 21.18
N SER A 48 -10.20 -14.50 20.63
CA SER A 48 -11.00 -15.71 20.68
C SER A 48 -10.28 -16.90 20.06
N LEU A 49 -9.71 -16.72 18.86
CA LEU A 49 -9.03 -17.78 18.13
C LEU A 49 -7.70 -18.17 18.77
N ALA A 50 -6.93 -17.19 19.25
CA ALA A 50 -5.67 -17.43 19.95
C ALA A 50 -5.92 -18.26 21.21
N GLY A 51 -6.88 -17.85 22.05
CA GLY A 51 -7.17 -18.50 23.32
C GLY A 51 -7.83 -19.89 23.21
N SER A 52 -8.51 -20.20 22.09
CA SER A 52 -9.23 -21.48 21.92
C SER A 52 -8.46 -22.55 21.14
N LEU A 53 -7.82 -22.18 20.02
CA LEU A 53 -7.27 -23.16 19.05
C LEU A 53 -5.74 -23.19 19.01
N PHE A 54 -5.07 -22.05 19.14
CA PHE A 54 -3.62 -22.01 18.95
C PHE A 54 -2.83 -22.57 20.14
N PHE A 55 -3.33 -22.39 21.36
CA PHE A 55 -2.67 -22.85 22.60
C PHE A 55 -3.10 -24.24 23.09
N SER A 56 -4.08 -24.89 22.46
CA SER A 56 -4.62 -26.20 22.88
C SER A 56 -4.07 -27.42 22.10
N VAL A 57 -3.27 -27.21 21.04
CA VAL A 57 -2.72 -28.28 20.17
C VAL A 57 -1.23 -28.55 20.48
N SER A 58 -0.76 -29.79 20.32
CA SER A 58 0.64 -30.18 20.58
C SER A 58 1.65 -29.56 19.57
N PRO A 59 2.91 -29.30 19.98
CA PRO A 59 3.91 -28.57 19.18
C PRO A 59 4.22 -29.18 17.80
N ASP A 60 4.31 -30.51 17.70
CA ASP A 60 4.71 -31.18 16.45
C ASP A 60 3.58 -31.32 15.42
N ALA A 61 2.33 -31.50 15.87
CA ALA A 61 1.15 -31.49 14.99
C ALA A 61 0.86 -30.08 14.43
N SER A 62 1.28 -29.03 15.14
CA SER A 62 0.94 -27.64 14.82
C SER A 62 1.65 -27.11 13.57
N ARG A 63 2.86 -27.56 13.21
CA ARG A 63 3.64 -26.94 12.12
C ARG A 63 3.06 -27.22 10.75
N GLN A 64 2.77 -28.48 10.45
CA GLN A 64 2.14 -28.87 9.19
C GLN A 64 0.73 -28.26 9.07
N GLN A 65 -0.02 -28.22 10.17
CA GLN A 65 -1.34 -27.59 10.21
C GLN A 65 -1.26 -26.06 10.04
N VAL A 66 -0.28 -25.39 10.65
CA VAL A 66 -0.05 -23.95 10.46
C VAL A 66 0.39 -23.67 9.03
N LEU A 67 1.23 -24.51 8.43
CA LEU A 67 1.61 -24.38 7.02
C LEU A 67 0.41 -24.56 6.10
N ILE A 68 -0.40 -25.60 6.31
CA ILE A 68 -1.64 -25.83 5.55
C ILE A 68 -2.60 -24.67 5.76
N TYR A 69 -2.77 -24.17 6.98
CA TYR A 69 -3.63 -23.02 7.27
C TYR A 69 -3.11 -21.76 6.58
N LEU A 70 -1.81 -21.48 6.64
CA LEU A 70 -1.18 -20.35 5.96
C LEU A 70 -1.40 -20.44 4.45
N LEU A 71 -1.13 -21.59 3.84
CA LEU A 71 -1.32 -21.80 2.40
C LEU A 71 -2.79 -21.76 2.01
N ALA A 72 -3.68 -22.43 2.76
CA ALA A 72 -5.11 -22.51 2.47
C ALA A 72 -5.84 -21.19 2.69
N THR A 73 -5.37 -20.34 3.61
CA THR A 73 -5.97 -19.01 3.83
C THR A 73 -5.44 -17.96 2.86
N MET A 74 -4.21 -18.14 2.36
CA MET A 74 -3.56 -17.15 1.50
C MET A 74 -3.66 -17.46 0.00
N ALA A 75 -3.71 -18.73 -0.40
CA ALA A 75 -3.90 -19.11 -1.80
C ALA A 75 -5.21 -18.52 -2.38
N PRO A 76 -6.35 -18.54 -1.67
CA PRO A 76 -7.56 -17.88 -2.16
C PRO A 76 -7.39 -16.37 -2.30
N LEU A 77 -6.64 -15.73 -1.41
CA LEU A 77 -6.37 -14.28 -1.48
C LEU A 77 -5.51 -13.91 -2.69
N ALA A 78 -4.46 -14.69 -2.97
CA ALA A 78 -3.62 -14.50 -4.15
C ALA A 78 -4.42 -14.67 -5.46
N VAL A 79 -5.37 -15.60 -5.49
CA VAL A 79 -6.25 -15.86 -6.65
C VAL A 79 -7.37 -14.84 -6.75
N LEU A 80 -7.93 -14.37 -5.62
CA LEU A 80 -9.01 -13.39 -5.62
C LEU A 80 -8.53 -11.97 -5.90
N ALA A 81 -7.30 -11.60 -5.53
CA ALA A 81 -6.85 -10.22 -5.62
C ALA A 81 -6.90 -9.60 -7.04
N PRO A 82 -6.57 -10.31 -8.14
CA PRO A 82 -6.80 -9.84 -9.50
C PRO A 82 -8.28 -9.61 -9.83
N LEU A 83 -9.18 -10.35 -9.17
CA LEU A 83 -10.63 -10.25 -9.35
C LEU A 83 -11.27 -9.13 -8.51
N VAL A 84 -10.60 -8.69 -7.42
CA VAL A 84 -11.12 -7.60 -6.57
C VAL A 84 -11.18 -6.29 -7.33
N GLY A 85 -10.18 -5.97 -8.17
CA GLY A 85 -10.16 -4.73 -8.97
C GLY A 85 -11.39 -4.58 -9.88
N PRO A 86 -11.64 -5.53 -10.80
CA PRO A 86 -12.82 -5.53 -11.66
C PRO A 86 -14.15 -5.58 -10.90
N ALA A 87 -14.22 -6.34 -9.80
CA ALA A 87 -15.41 -6.40 -8.97
C ALA A 87 -15.72 -5.05 -8.31
N VAL A 88 -14.72 -4.36 -7.77
CA VAL A 88 -14.87 -3.03 -7.14
C VAL A 88 -15.24 -1.96 -8.17
N ASP A 89 -14.69 -2.03 -9.39
CA ASP A 89 -15.04 -1.13 -10.50
C ASP A 89 -16.53 -1.25 -10.87
N ARG A 90 -17.09 -2.47 -10.88
CA ARG A 90 -18.51 -2.72 -11.18
C ARG A 90 -19.47 -2.13 -10.14
N PHE A 91 -19.02 -1.95 -8.90
CA PHE A 91 -19.81 -1.38 -7.81
C PHE A 91 -19.43 0.05 -7.44
N ARG A 92 -18.71 0.79 -8.32
CA ARG A 92 -18.32 2.21 -8.11
C ARG A 92 -19.46 3.11 -7.62
N ARG A 93 -20.71 2.83 -8.03
CA ARG A 93 -21.90 3.59 -7.62
C ARG A 93 -22.33 3.38 -6.16
N SER A 94 -21.85 2.34 -5.47
CA SER A 94 -22.30 2.02 -4.10
C SER A 94 -21.25 1.36 -3.20
N GLN A 95 -20.01 1.85 -3.23
CA GLN A 95 -18.90 1.31 -2.42
C GLN A 95 -19.22 1.21 -0.91
N ARG A 96 -20.01 2.13 -0.36
CA ARG A 96 -20.45 2.05 1.05
C ARG A 96 -21.36 0.86 1.34
N LEU A 97 -22.23 0.46 0.39
CA LEU A 97 -23.08 -0.73 0.55
C LEU A 97 -22.22 -1.99 0.49
N VAL A 98 -21.25 -2.02 -0.43
CA VAL A 98 -20.30 -3.14 -0.53
C VAL A 98 -19.51 -3.30 0.77
N ALA A 99 -19.02 -2.20 1.35
CA ALA A 99 -18.36 -2.23 2.66
C ALA A 99 -19.29 -2.78 3.76
N ALA A 100 -20.54 -2.31 3.81
CA ALA A 100 -21.53 -2.77 4.80
C ALA A 100 -21.83 -4.28 4.65
N VAL A 101 -21.92 -4.79 3.42
CA VAL A 101 -22.09 -6.22 3.15
C VAL A 101 -20.91 -7.01 3.70
N PHE A 102 -19.67 -6.59 3.44
CA PHE A 102 -18.51 -7.29 3.98
C PHE A 102 -18.49 -7.28 5.51
N TYR A 103 -18.80 -6.17 6.17
CA TYR A 103 -18.92 -6.16 7.63
C TYR A 103 -20.04 -7.09 8.13
N THR A 104 -21.17 -7.16 7.44
CA THR A 104 -22.27 -8.06 7.78
C THR A 104 -21.88 -9.53 7.63
N VAL A 105 -21.17 -9.88 6.55
CA VAL A 105 -20.62 -11.24 6.36
C VAL A 105 -19.70 -11.60 7.52
N ARG A 106 -18.83 -10.69 7.95
CA ARG A 106 -17.93 -10.91 9.09
C ARG A 106 -18.69 -11.14 10.39
N ALA A 107 -19.74 -10.35 10.66
CA ALA A 107 -20.60 -10.57 11.82
C ALA A 107 -21.27 -11.94 11.77
N GLY A 108 -21.83 -12.34 10.62
CA GLY A 108 -22.43 -13.65 10.42
C GLY A 108 -21.45 -14.79 10.65
N CYS A 109 -20.23 -14.68 10.11
CA CYS A 109 -19.17 -15.67 10.35
C CYS A 109 -18.81 -15.76 11.84
N CYS A 110 -18.70 -14.64 12.56
CA CYS A 110 -18.46 -14.65 14.01
C CYS A 110 -19.55 -15.40 14.78
N LEU A 111 -20.82 -15.16 14.46
CA LEU A 111 -21.95 -15.82 15.12
C LEU A 111 -22.00 -17.33 14.81
N LEU A 112 -21.74 -17.73 13.57
CA LEU A 112 -21.66 -19.15 13.22
C LEU A 112 -20.51 -19.85 13.94
N LEU A 113 -19.35 -19.18 14.02
CA LEU A 113 -18.16 -19.72 14.69
C LEU A 113 -18.40 -20.05 16.16
N VAL A 114 -19.25 -19.30 16.87
CA VAL A 114 -19.63 -19.60 18.27
C VAL A 114 -19.98 -21.08 18.44
N SER A 115 -20.74 -21.65 17.50
CA SER A 115 -21.18 -23.05 17.56
C SER A 115 -20.27 -24.05 16.83
N THR A 116 -19.30 -23.59 16.06
CA THR A 116 -18.50 -24.44 15.15
C THR A 116 -17.00 -24.36 15.38
N LEU A 117 -16.51 -23.77 16.48
CA LEU A 117 -15.08 -23.60 16.77
C LEU A 117 -14.27 -24.91 16.67
N LEU A 118 -14.86 -26.04 17.05
CA LEU A 118 -14.22 -27.36 17.06
C LEU A 118 -14.65 -28.25 15.88
N GLN A 119 -15.42 -27.71 14.93
CA GLN A 119 -15.95 -28.46 13.80
C GLN A 119 -15.19 -28.14 12.51
N LEU A 120 -15.27 -29.01 11.50
CA LEU A 120 -14.65 -28.76 10.20
C LEU A 120 -15.18 -27.47 9.53
N ALA A 121 -16.40 -27.04 9.88
CA ALA A 121 -16.99 -25.77 9.44
C ALA A 121 -16.20 -24.53 9.92
N PHE A 122 -15.33 -24.65 10.92
CA PHE A 122 -14.40 -23.62 11.35
C PHE A 122 -13.58 -23.05 10.18
N TYR A 123 -12.95 -23.94 9.39
CA TYR A 123 -12.02 -23.54 8.33
C TYR A 123 -12.66 -22.65 7.25
N PRO A 124 -13.80 -23.01 6.63
CA PRO A 124 -14.45 -22.15 5.65
C PRO A 124 -14.98 -20.84 6.26
N LEU A 125 -15.41 -20.83 7.53
CA LEU A 125 -15.87 -19.60 8.20
C LEU A 125 -14.70 -18.65 8.53
N ALA A 126 -13.57 -19.19 8.99
CA ALA A 126 -12.34 -18.43 9.20
C ALA A 126 -11.82 -17.85 7.87
N LEU A 127 -11.88 -18.63 6.80
CA LEU A 127 -11.56 -18.14 5.44
C LEU A 127 -12.51 -17.00 5.03
N GLY A 128 -13.82 -17.15 5.26
CA GLY A 128 -14.81 -16.10 5.00
C GLY A 128 -14.51 -14.80 5.74
N LEU A 129 -14.15 -14.88 7.02
CA LEU A 129 -13.72 -13.73 7.83
C LEU A 129 -12.49 -13.03 7.23
N LEU A 130 -11.48 -13.80 6.81
CA LEU A 130 -10.25 -13.26 6.24
C LEU A 130 -10.49 -12.59 4.89
N VAL A 131 -11.21 -13.27 3.98
CA VAL A 131 -11.54 -12.74 2.66
C VAL A 131 -12.39 -11.46 2.78
N ALA A 132 -13.42 -11.47 3.63
CA ALA A 132 -14.26 -10.30 3.84
C ALA A 132 -13.50 -9.14 4.52
N SER A 133 -12.59 -9.43 5.45
CA SER A 133 -11.69 -8.42 6.04
C SER A 133 -10.86 -7.73 4.96
N LYS A 134 -10.19 -8.52 4.11
CA LYS A 134 -9.34 -7.98 3.04
C LYS A 134 -10.13 -7.22 1.99
N ALA A 135 -11.26 -7.75 1.55
CA ALA A 135 -12.13 -7.07 0.60
C ALA A 135 -12.65 -5.73 1.15
N SER A 136 -13.05 -5.69 2.42
CA SER A 136 -13.45 -4.42 3.08
C SER A 136 -12.30 -3.40 3.13
N GLY A 137 -11.05 -3.86 3.26
CA GLY A 137 -9.85 -3.01 3.20
C GLY A 137 -9.61 -2.40 1.82
N VAL A 138 -9.86 -3.14 0.73
CA VAL A 138 -9.76 -2.61 -0.63
C VAL A 138 -10.86 -1.58 -0.89
N VAL A 139 -12.10 -1.88 -0.49
CA VAL A 139 -13.22 -0.93 -0.59
C VAL A 139 -12.95 0.34 0.21
N LYS A 140 -12.35 0.22 1.41
CA LYS A 140 -11.92 1.38 2.20
C LYS A 140 -10.98 2.28 1.41
N GLN A 141 -9.95 1.73 0.75
CA GLN A 141 -9.00 2.55 -0.02
C GLN A 141 -9.71 3.34 -1.12
N THR A 142 -10.65 2.70 -1.82
CA THR A 142 -11.43 3.40 -2.84
C THR A 142 -12.37 4.45 -2.27
N LEU A 143 -12.95 4.22 -1.08
CA LEU A 143 -13.78 5.21 -0.39
C LEU A 143 -12.95 6.42 0.06
N VAL A 144 -11.73 6.23 0.58
CA VAL A 144 -10.83 7.34 0.96
C VAL A 144 -10.54 8.23 -0.25
N GLN A 145 -10.24 7.62 -1.39
CA GLN A 145 -9.98 8.33 -2.66
C GLN A 145 -11.21 9.08 -3.19
N SER A 146 -12.43 8.67 -2.84
CA SER A 146 -13.66 9.38 -3.21
C SER A 146 -14.05 10.52 -2.26
N LEU A 147 -13.29 10.72 -1.17
CA LEU A 147 -13.58 11.71 -0.13
C LEU A 147 -12.52 12.81 -0.04
N ILE A 148 -11.40 12.66 -0.75
CA ILE A 148 -10.25 13.55 -0.68
C ILE A 148 -9.69 13.71 -2.08
N ASP A 149 -9.60 14.96 -2.53
CA ASP A 149 -9.15 15.29 -3.89
C ASP A 149 -7.63 15.56 -3.96
N ASP A 150 -7.02 16.00 -2.86
CA ASP A 150 -5.59 16.33 -2.78
C ASP A 150 -4.72 15.10 -2.44
N PRO A 151 -3.74 14.72 -3.28
CA PRO A 151 -2.78 13.64 -2.99
C PRO A 151 -2.05 13.75 -1.66
N ASP A 152 -1.68 14.95 -1.22
CA ASP A 152 -0.94 15.14 0.04
C ASP A 152 -1.83 14.94 1.27
N GLU A 153 -3.12 15.29 1.14
CA GLU A 153 -4.17 15.01 2.11
C GLU A 153 -4.55 13.52 2.13
N LEU A 154 -4.53 12.82 0.98
CA LEU A 154 -4.82 11.38 0.89
C LEU A 154 -3.87 10.55 1.76
N VAL A 155 -2.56 10.86 1.70
CA VAL A 155 -1.55 10.20 2.54
C VAL A 155 -1.78 10.50 4.02
N ALA A 156 -2.06 11.76 4.37
CA ALA A 156 -2.31 12.18 5.75
C ALA A 156 -3.55 11.50 6.34
N ALA A 157 -4.63 11.41 5.56
CA ALA A 157 -5.85 10.76 5.95
C ALA A 157 -5.67 9.25 6.11
N ASN A 158 -4.95 8.59 5.20
CA ASN A 158 -4.63 7.17 5.33
C ASN A 158 -3.82 6.89 6.61
N ALA A 159 -2.84 7.73 6.93
CA ALA A 159 -2.08 7.63 8.18
C ALA A 159 -2.97 7.91 9.41
N GLY A 160 -3.89 8.87 9.35
CA GLY A 160 -4.87 9.15 10.41
C GLY A 160 -5.81 7.97 10.67
N LEU A 161 -6.41 7.44 9.60
CA LEU A 161 -7.28 6.26 9.63
C LEU A 161 -6.57 5.05 10.24
N ALA A 162 -5.34 4.78 9.82
CA ALA A 162 -4.55 3.67 10.34
C ALA A 162 -4.20 3.85 11.82
N ARG A 163 -3.76 5.05 12.23
CA ARG A 163 -3.48 5.36 13.65
C ARG A 163 -4.72 5.18 14.51
N PHE A 164 -5.85 5.73 14.09
CA PHE A 164 -7.10 5.62 14.82
C PHE A 164 -7.54 4.15 14.94
N ALA A 165 -7.47 3.39 13.84
CA ALA A 165 -7.78 1.97 13.85
C ALA A 165 -6.86 1.17 14.78
N SER A 166 -5.55 1.46 14.81
CA SER A 166 -4.60 0.79 15.71
C SER A 166 -4.87 1.09 17.19
N ILE A 167 -5.25 2.32 17.54
CA ILE A 167 -5.66 2.68 18.91
C ILE A 167 -6.90 1.87 19.31
N LEU A 168 -7.91 1.84 18.45
CA LEU A 168 -9.15 1.10 18.70
C LEU A 168 -8.90 -0.41 18.74
N ALA A 169 -8.01 -0.95 17.91
CA ALA A 169 -7.61 -2.35 17.96
C ALA A 169 -6.92 -2.70 19.29
N ALA A 170 -6.05 -1.82 19.82
CA ALA A 170 -5.40 -2.04 21.11
C ALA A 170 -6.40 -2.02 22.28
N VAL A 171 -7.32 -1.06 22.29
CA VAL A 171 -8.44 -1.02 23.26
C VAL A 171 -9.32 -2.26 23.11
N GLY A 172 -9.63 -2.64 21.88
CA GLY A 172 -10.40 -3.84 21.55
C GLY A 172 -9.69 -5.11 21.99
N ALA A 173 -8.37 -5.17 21.92
CA ALA A 173 -7.60 -6.30 22.41
C ALA A 173 -7.66 -6.40 23.94
N ALA A 174 -7.47 -5.30 24.66
CA ALA A 174 -7.60 -5.30 26.12
C ALA A 174 -9.03 -5.70 26.56
N ALA A 175 -10.04 -5.12 25.93
CA ALA A 175 -11.44 -5.44 26.20
C ALA A 175 -11.78 -6.89 25.85
N GLY A 176 -11.35 -7.37 24.68
CA GLY A 176 -11.56 -8.74 24.22
C GLY A 176 -10.89 -9.77 25.13
N ALA A 177 -9.71 -9.45 25.69
CA ALA A 177 -9.02 -10.30 26.66
C ALA A 177 -9.78 -10.36 27.98
N GLY A 178 -10.32 -9.22 28.45
CA GLY A 178 -11.20 -9.17 29.61
C GLY A 178 -12.49 -9.99 29.41
N VAL A 179 -13.14 -9.85 28.25
CA VAL A 179 -14.31 -10.66 27.88
C VAL A 179 -13.96 -12.14 27.82
N PHE A 180 -12.81 -12.49 27.22
CA PHE A 180 -12.35 -13.87 27.14
C PHE A 180 -12.10 -14.48 28.53
N ALA A 181 -11.52 -13.72 29.45
CA ALA A 181 -11.26 -14.19 30.81
C ALA A 181 -12.55 -14.53 31.60
N ILE A 182 -13.67 -13.90 31.26
CA ILE A 182 -14.95 -14.06 31.98
C ILE A 182 -15.90 -15.02 31.26
N GLY A 183 -16.01 -14.89 29.94
CA GLY A 183 -16.96 -15.63 29.10
C GLY A 183 -16.32 -16.59 28.09
N GLY A 184 -15.00 -16.66 28.01
CA GLY A 184 -14.32 -17.51 27.03
C GLY A 184 -14.49 -17.06 25.58
N ALA A 185 -14.11 -17.95 24.65
CA ALA A 185 -14.02 -17.67 23.21
C ALA A 185 -15.37 -17.23 22.58
N GLU A 186 -16.46 -17.88 22.98
CA GLU A 186 -17.80 -17.64 22.42
C GLU A 186 -18.29 -16.20 22.65
N TRP A 187 -18.18 -15.72 23.89
CA TRP A 187 -18.57 -14.35 24.23
C TRP A 187 -17.67 -13.30 23.55
N THR A 188 -16.38 -13.63 23.38
CA THR A 188 -15.47 -12.78 22.60
C THR A 188 -15.86 -12.75 21.11
N LEU A 189 -16.31 -13.86 20.51
CA LEU A 189 -16.85 -13.84 19.14
C LEU A 189 -18.14 -13.03 19.01
N CYS A 190 -19.04 -13.12 19.99
CA CYS A 190 -20.24 -12.29 20.05
C CYS A 190 -19.90 -10.80 20.10
N GLY A 191 -18.91 -10.41 20.92
CA GLY A 191 -18.41 -9.03 20.94
C GLY A 191 -17.85 -8.57 19.60
N GLY A 192 -17.11 -9.45 18.90
CA GLY A 192 -16.64 -9.20 17.54
C GLY A 192 -17.79 -9.00 16.53
N ALA A 193 -18.84 -9.82 16.61
CA ALA A 193 -20.03 -9.70 15.77
C ALA A 193 -20.73 -8.34 15.97
N VAL A 194 -20.91 -7.92 17.23
CA VAL A 194 -21.50 -6.61 17.57
C VAL A 194 -20.68 -5.47 16.98
N ALA A 195 -19.35 -5.52 17.09
CA ALA A 195 -18.47 -4.52 16.50
C ALA A 195 -18.62 -4.47 14.97
N PHE A 196 -18.65 -5.61 14.29
CA PHE A 196 -18.86 -5.63 12.84
C PHE A 196 -20.23 -5.12 12.40
N VAL A 197 -21.31 -5.42 13.14
CA VAL A 197 -22.63 -4.82 12.87
C VAL A 197 -22.60 -3.30 13.04
N ALA A 198 -21.97 -2.80 14.11
CA ALA A 198 -21.81 -1.37 14.32
C ALA A 198 -21.02 -0.72 13.17
N SER A 199 -19.93 -1.34 12.71
CA SER A 199 -19.20 -0.90 11.51
C SER A 199 -20.05 -0.88 10.25
N ALA A 200 -20.87 -1.91 10.04
CA ALA A 200 -21.80 -1.98 8.90
C ALA A 200 -22.81 -0.82 8.93
N VAL A 201 -23.34 -0.46 10.09
CA VAL A 201 -24.28 0.67 10.23
C VAL A 201 -23.58 2.01 10.02
N VAL A 202 -22.40 2.19 10.61
CA VAL A 202 -21.68 3.47 10.54
C VAL A 202 -21.18 3.76 9.11
N VAL A 203 -20.69 2.75 8.38
CA VAL A 203 -20.16 2.95 7.02
C VAL A 203 -21.24 3.44 6.03
N LEU A 204 -22.51 3.12 6.27
CA LEU A 204 -23.63 3.62 5.47
C LEU A 204 -23.79 5.15 5.54
N ARG A 205 -23.24 5.79 6.57
CA ARG A 205 -23.25 7.26 6.72
C ARG A 205 -22.20 7.95 5.85
N VAL A 206 -21.27 7.21 5.24
CA VAL A 206 -20.29 7.77 4.30
C VAL A 206 -21.00 8.32 3.06
N ARG A 207 -20.61 9.52 2.64
CA ARG A 207 -21.15 10.22 1.47
C ARG A 207 -20.01 10.42 0.45
N PRO A 208 -19.74 9.42 -0.41
CA PRO A 208 -18.68 9.54 -1.40
C PRO A 208 -19.02 10.63 -2.42
N VAL A 209 -18.03 11.42 -2.82
CA VAL A 209 -18.14 12.38 -3.93
C VAL A 209 -17.91 11.61 -5.22
N GLN A 210 -18.83 11.75 -6.19
CA GLN A 210 -18.70 11.07 -7.48
C GLN A 210 -17.68 11.80 -8.34
N LEU A 211 -16.46 11.26 -8.42
CA LEU A 211 -15.50 11.65 -9.43
C LEU A 211 -15.79 10.88 -10.72
N SER A 212 -16.23 11.59 -11.76
CA SER A 212 -16.33 11.06 -13.12
C SER A 212 -14.92 11.03 -13.74
N ALA A 213 -14.11 10.02 -13.40
CA ALA A 213 -12.87 9.78 -14.12
C ALA A 213 -13.17 8.96 -15.40
N PRO A 214 -12.71 9.40 -16.60
CA PRO A 214 -12.80 8.59 -17.81
C PRO A 214 -12.24 7.19 -17.57
N GLN A 215 -12.86 6.16 -18.15
CA GLN A 215 -12.29 4.82 -18.15
C GLN A 215 -11.05 4.82 -19.04
N PRO A 216 -9.84 4.52 -18.54
CA PRO A 216 -8.73 4.26 -19.42
C PRO A 216 -8.96 2.90 -20.07
N THR A 217 -8.76 2.87 -21.38
CA THR A 217 -8.45 1.67 -22.16
C THR A 217 -7.21 0.99 -21.57
N ASP A 218 -7.30 -0.31 -21.29
CA ASP A 218 -6.29 -1.34 -20.97
C ASP A 218 -4.86 -1.07 -20.40
N ASP A 219 -4.57 0.06 -19.75
CA ASP A 219 -3.16 0.43 -19.46
C ASP A 219 -2.65 0.18 -18.01
N ILE A 220 -2.84 -1.01 -17.43
CA ILE A 220 -2.06 -1.38 -16.20
C ILE A 220 -0.61 -1.71 -16.57
N GLU A 221 -0.38 -2.26 -17.76
CA GLU A 221 0.97 -2.53 -18.30
C GLU A 221 1.76 -1.24 -18.49
N TYR A 222 1.11 -0.15 -18.92
CA TYR A 222 1.72 1.18 -19.04
C TYR A 222 2.26 1.71 -17.71
N ALA A 223 1.49 1.64 -16.62
CA ALA A 223 1.94 2.10 -15.30
C ALA A 223 3.10 1.25 -14.74
N GLU A 224 3.14 -0.05 -15.06
CA GLU A 224 4.23 -0.95 -14.65
C GLU A 224 5.50 -0.76 -15.48
N THR A 225 5.41 -0.30 -16.74
CA THR A 225 6.59 -0.08 -17.61
C THR A 225 7.17 1.34 -17.46
N HIS A 226 6.37 2.35 -17.07
CA HIS A 226 6.80 3.76 -17.12
C HIS A 226 7.11 4.40 -15.74
N LEU A 227 6.95 3.68 -14.62
CA LEU A 227 7.21 4.19 -13.27
C LEU A 227 8.33 3.42 -12.54
N PRO A 228 9.60 3.54 -12.98
CA PRO A 228 10.72 2.74 -12.46
C PRO A 228 10.92 2.91 -10.95
N THR A 229 10.71 4.11 -10.41
CA THR A 229 10.80 4.33 -8.96
C THR A 229 9.71 3.57 -8.18
N VAL A 230 8.50 3.42 -8.73
CA VAL A 230 7.41 2.65 -8.09
C VAL A 230 7.73 1.15 -8.10
N ILE A 231 8.33 0.64 -9.17
CA ILE A 231 8.77 -0.77 -9.26
C ILE A 231 9.83 -1.07 -8.19
N VAL A 232 10.85 -0.21 -8.08
CA VAL A 232 11.90 -0.37 -7.07
C VAL A 232 11.31 -0.21 -5.65
N GLY A 233 10.40 0.75 -5.47
CA GLY A 233 9.58 0.91 -4.25
C GLY A 233 8.87 -0.38 -3.85
N SER A 234 8.19 -1.01 -4.80
CA SER A 234 7.50 -2.30 -4.61
C SER A 234 8.47 -3.42 -4.26
N GLY A 235 9.66 -3.46 -4.86
CA GLY A 235 10.71 -4.43 -4.51
C GLY A 235 11.15 -4.31 -3.05
N GLY A 236 11.44 -3.08 -2.60
CA GLY A 236 11.79 -2.80 -1.20
C GLY A 236 10.68 -3.18 -0.22
N MET A 237 9.43 -2.82 -0.54
CA MET A 237 8.28 -3.17 0.29
C MET A 237 8.03 -4.68 0.32
N SER A 238 8.21 -5.38 -0.80
CA SER A 238 8.09 -6.85 -0.85
C SER A 238 9.12 -7.53 0.04
N ALA A 239 10.36 -7.04 0.06
CA ALA A 239 11.40 -7.54 0.97
C ALA A 239 11.04 -7.32 2.44
N ILE A 240 10.52 -6.12 2.80
CA ILE A 240 9.99 -5.85 4.15
C ILE A 240 8.91 -6.87 4.50
N ARG A 241 7.95 -7.11 3.60
CA ARG A 241 6.84 -8.04 3.84
C ARG A 241 7.33 -9.48 4.05
N ALA A 242 8.25 -9.95 3.22
CA ALA A 242 8.86 -11.27 3.37
C ALA A 242 9.59 -11.40 4.71
N ALA A 243 10.40 -10.41 5.08
CA ALA A 243 11.09 -10.41 6.37
C ALA A 243 10.11 -10.40 7.56
N VAL A 244 9.01 -9.64 7.48
CA VAL A 244 7.96 -9.61 8.52
C VAL A 244 7.26 -10.95 8.65
N GLY A 245 6.93 -11.60 7.52
CA GLY A 245 6.35 -12.94 7.52
C GLY A 245 7.30 -13.94 8.18
N PHE A 246 8.55 -13.97 7.73
CA PHE A 246 9.58 -14.82 8.33
C PHE A 246 9.71 -14.58 9.83
N PHE A 247 9.85 -13.32 10.25
CA PHE A 247 10.03 -12.95 11.67
C PHE A 247 8.86 -13.42 12.54
N ILE A 248 7.60 -13.12 12.16
CA ILE A 248 6.42 -13.46 12.98
C ILE A 248 6.30 -14.98 13.15
N PHE A 249 6.46 -15.75 12.08
CA PHE A 249 6.35 -17.21 12.15
C PHE A 249 7.50 -17.84 12.92
N THR A 250 8.73 -17.42 12.66
CA THR A 250 9.89 -17.92 13.41
C THR A 250 9.78 -17.58 14.89
N LEU A 251 9.42 -16.34 15.23
CA LEU A 251 9.19 -15.94 16.62
C LEU A 251 8.13 -16.81 17.29
N ALA A 252 6.99 -17.05 16.62
CA ALA A 252 5.93 -17.89 17.14
C ALA A 252 6.38 -19.35 17.35
N PHE A 253 7.16 -19.92 16.43
CA PHE A 253 7.65 -21.30 16.54
C PHE A 253 8.78 -21.45 17.56
N THR A 254 9.70 -20.49 17.63
CA THR A 254 10.83 -20.54 18.56
C THR A 254 10.37 -20.40 20.00
N LEU A 255 9.55 -19.39 20.31
CA LEU A 255 8.98 -19.22 21.66
C LEU A 255 8.15 -20.46 22.08
N ARG A 256 7.52 -21.14 21.11
CA ARG A 256 6.70 -22.33 21.40
C ARG A 256 7.52 -23.58 21.62
N ARG A 257 8.62 -23.73 20.87
CA ARG A 257 9.58 -24.80 21.05
C ARG A 257 10.25 -24.71 22.42
N ASP A 258 10.65 -23.50 22.81
CA ASP A 258 11.40 -23.27 24.04
C ASP A 258 10.50 -23.25 25.29
N SER A 259 9.18 -23.50 25.11
CA SER A 259 8.17 -23.49 26.17
C SER A 259 8.17 -22.18 26.98
N GLU A 260 8.47 -21.08 26.30
CA GLU A 260 8.49 -19.75 26.90
C GLU A 260 7.11 -19.39 27.47
N PRO A 261 7.04 -18.65 28.59
CA PRO A 261 5.77 -18.23 29.15
C PRO A 261 4.92 -17.44 28.15
N THR A 262 3.60 -17.64 28.18
CA THR A 262 2.66 -16.98 27.26
C THR A 262 2.76 -15.46 27.24
N TYR A 263 3.18 -14.83 28.36
CA TYR A 263 3.37 -13.39 28.42
C TYR A 263 4.48 -12.87 27.50
N VAL A 264 5.48 -13.68 27.15
CA VAL A 264 6.58 -13.30 26.23
C VAL A 264 6.04 -13.09 24.82
N TYR A 265 5.10 -13.95 24.37
CA TYR A 265 4.38 -13.77 23.10
C TYR A 265 3.56 -12.49 23.10
N ALA A 266 2.83 -12.25 24.20
CA ALA A 266 2.02 -11.05 24.35
C ALA A 266 2.89 -9.79 24.32
N LEU A 267 4.05 -9.82 24.97
CA LEU A 267 5.00 -8.71 24.97
C LEU A 267 5.60 -8.49 23.56
N ALA A 268 5.96 -9.54 22.84
CA ALA A 268 6.53 -9.42 21.50
C ALA A 268 5.50 -8.91 20.48
N ALA A 269 4.28 -9.46 20.51
CA ALA A 269 3.16 -8.98 19.71
C ALA A 269 2.79 -7.53 20.07
N GLY A 270 2.80 -7.19 21.36
CA GLY A 270 2.61 -5.82 21.86
C GLY A 270 3.69 -4.87 21.37
N ALA A 271 4.95 -5.28 21.40
CA ALA A 271 6.08 -4.51 20.88
C ALA A 271 5.95 -4.29 19.37
N TYR A 272 5.60 -5.32 18.60
CA TYR A 272 5.29 -5.19 17.17
C TYR A 272 4.15 -4.20 16.91
N GLY A 273 3.05 -4.30 17.66
CA GLY A 273 1.91 -3.39 17.56
C GLY A 273 2.27 -1.94 17.90
N LEU A 274 3.06 -1.73 18.96
CA LEU A 274 3.56 -0.41 19.35
C LEU A 274 4.48 0.16 18.26
N GLY A 275 5.38 -0.66 17.72
CA GLY A 275 6.22 -0.28 16.59
C GLY A 275 5.42 0.12 15.36
N ALA A 276 4.38 -0.64 15.02
CA ALA A 276 3.47 -0.31 13.93
C ALA A 276 2.75 1.03 14.16
N PHE A 277 2.29 1.29 15.38
CA PHE A 277 1.69 2.57 15.75
C PHE A 277 2.69 3.75 15.62
N ILE A 278 3.92 3.55 16.10
CA ILE A 278 5.01 4.52 15.96
C ILE A 278 5.28 4.78 14.48
N GLY A 279 5.37 3.75 13.64
CA GLY A 279 5.62 3.91 12.21
C GLY A 279 4.52 4.68 11.47
N HIS A 280 3.25 4.48 11.81
CA HIS A 280 2.16 5.31 11.25
C HIS A 280 2.28 6.79 11.64
N THR A 281 2.75 7.09 12.85
CA THR A 281 2.96 8.47 13.32
C THR A 281 4.23 9.08 12.72
N ALA A 282 5.32 8.32 12.70
CA ALA A 282 6.61 8.71 12.17
C ALA A 282 6.53 9.03 10.67
N ALA A 283 5.75 8.27 9.90
CA ALA A 283 5.55 8.54 8.46
C ALA A 283 5.01 9.96 8.20
N ALA A 284 4.05 10.43 9.00
CA ALA A 284 3.47 11.76 8.85
C ALA A 284 4.44 12.90 9.22
N LEU A 285 5.37 12.63 10.13
CA LEU A 285 6.37 13.60 10.59
C LEU A 285 7.57 13.62 9.63
N LEU A 286 8.19 12.47 9.40
CA LEU A 286 9.43 12.32 8.63
C LEU A 286 9.27 12.75 7.17
N ARG A 287 8.07 12.60 6.58
CA ARG A 287 7.79 13.03 5.19
C ARG A 287 8.02 14.53 4.93
N ARG A 288 8.06 15.37 5.99
CA ARG A 288 8.35 16.81 5.85
C ARG A 288 9.79 17.08 5.44
N TRP A 289 10.68 16.15 5.73
CA TRP A 289 12.12 16.30 5.49
C TRP A 289 12.65 15.27 4.51
N TRP A 290 12.01 14.10 4.44
CA TRP A 290 12.54 12.93 3.73
C TRP A 290 11.60 12.52 2.60
N ARG A 291 12.20 12.12 1.49
CA ARG A 291 11.48 11.56 0.34
C ARG A 291 10.98 10.14 0.65
N GLU A 292 9.96 9.68 -0.05
CA GLU A 292 9.34 8.37 0.15
C GLU A 292 10.36 7.24 0.02
N GLU A 293 11.30 7.34 -0.93
CA GLU A 293 12.31 6.30 -1.11
C GLU A 293 13.28 6.26 0.08
N GLN A 294 13.58 7.39 0.71
CA GLN A 294 14.41 7.44 1.92
C GLN A 294 13.69 6.82 3.12
N LEU A 295 12.37 7.00 3.21
CA LEU A 295 11.55 6.36 4.25
C LEU A 295 11.49 4.83 4.07
N ILE A 296 11.38 4.34 2.84
CA ILE A 296 11.48 2.89 2.55
C ILE A 296 12.87 2.37 2.90
N ALA A 297 13.94 3.08 2.52
CA ALA A 297 15.31 2.70 2.87
C ALA A 297 15.50 2.64 4.40
N LEU A 298 14.98 3.61 5.15
CA LEU A 298 15.02 3.62 6.61
C LEU A 298 14.26 2.43 7.21
N ALA A 299 13.08 2.13 6.67
CA ALA A 299 12.27 1.00 7.07
C ALA A 299 12.98 -0.35 6.86
N ILE A 300 13.87 -0.46 5.87
CA ILE A 300 14.70 -1.66 5.65
C ILE A 300 15.95 -1.63 6.56
N ALA A 301 16.64 -0.49 6.63
CA ALA A 301 17.91 -0.35 7.32
C ALA A 301 17.79 -0.51 8.84
N ALA A 302 16.74 0.05 9.46
CA ALA A 302 16.56 0.01 10.90
C ALA A 302 16.48 -1.43 11.46
N PRO A 303 15.59 -2.32 10.97
CA PRO A 303 15.61 -3.72 11.41
C PRO A 303 16.88 -4.46 10.99
N ALA A 304 17.49 -4.15 9.83
CA ALA A 304 18.72 -4.81 9.37
C ALA A 304 19.86 -4.74 10.38
N VAL A 305 20.05 -3.56 11.01
CA VAL A 305 21.09 -3.34 12.01
C VAL A 305 20.86 -4.21 13.24
N PHE A 306 19.62 -4.26 13.73
CA PHE A 306 19.31 -4.99 14.96
C PHE A 306 19.23 -6.50 14.75
N THR A 307 18.81 -6.96 13.57
CA THR A 307 18.92 -8.39 13.22
C THR A 307 20.38 -8.79 13.07
N ALA A 308 21.26 -7.92 12.56
CA ALA A 308 22.69 -8.22 12.50
C ALA A 308 23.31 -8.34 13.90
N ILE A 309 22.92 -7.45 14.83
CA ILE A 309 23.32 -7.56 16.25
C ILE A 309 22.80 -8.88 16.85
N GLY A 310 21.57 -9.28 16.52
CA GLY A 310 20.96 -10.52 16.99
C GLY A 310 21.68 -11.80 16.57
N ILE A 311 22.57 -11.75 15.57
CA ILE A 311 23.45 -12.88 15.20
C ILE A 311 24.44 -13.21 16.33
N LEU A 312 24.87 -12.20 17.09
CA LEU A 312 25.86 -12.35 18.17
C LEU A 312 25.26 -12.97 19.45
N GLY A 313 23.93 -13.10 19.50
CA GLY A 313 23.20 -13.63 20.64
C GLY A 313 21.90 -12.86 20.83
N ALA A 314 20.77 -13.58 20.86
CA ALA A 314 19.47 -12.96 21.01
C ALA A 314 18.97 -13.03 22.45
N SER A 315 18.82 -11.87 23.09
CA SER A 315 18.15 -11.75 24.39
C SER A 315 16.67 -11.39 24.22
N VAL A 316 15.84 -11.70 25.22
CA VAL A 316 14.41 -11.30 25.21
C VAL A 316 14.22 -9.79 24.97
N PRO A 317 14.97 -8.88 25.63
CA PRO A 317 14.88 -7.44 25.33
C PRO A 317 15.23 -7.11 23.87
N LEU A 318 16.27 -7.74 23.30
CA LEU A 318 16.64 -7.53 21.91
C LEU A 318 15.53 -8.00 20.97
N LEU A 319 14.88 -9.14 21.26
CA LEU A 319 13.72 -9.61 20.50
C LEU A 319 12.52 -8.65 20.58
N MET A 320 12.30 -7.97 21.71
CA MET A 320 11.26 -6.94 21.81
C MET A 320 11.60 -5.72 20.95
N ILE A 321 12.85 -5.28 20.97
CA ILE A 321 13.32 -4.17 20.12
C ILE A 321 13.17 -4.53 18.64
N ILE A 322 13.60 -5.74 18.24
CA ILE A 322 13.45 -6.22 16.87
C ILE A 322 11.96 -6.31 16.50
N SER A 323 11.11 -6.84 17.37
CA SER A 323 9.65 -6.89 17.15
C SER A 323 9.08 -5.50 16.87
N ALA A 324 9.43 -4.51 17.68
CA ALA A 324 9.02 -3.12 17.48
C ALA A 324 9.57 -2.54 16.17
N LEU A 325 10.84 -2.77 15.85
CA LEU A 325 11.45 -2.29 14.60
C LEU A 325 10.82 -2.93 13.36
N VAL A 326 10.47 -4.21 13.41
CA VAL A 326 9.75 -4.90 12.33
C VAL A 326 8.34 -4.32 12.18
N GLY A 327 7.68 -3.93 13.28
CA GLY A 327 6.42 -3.18 13.27
C GLY A 327 6.55 -1.79 12.61
N VAL A 328 7.58 -1.02 13.00
CA VAL A 328 7.90 0.27 12.38
C VAL A 328 8.19 0.10 10.89
N SER A 329 9.02 -0.88 10.54
CA SER A 329 9.42 -1.22 9.17
C SER A 329 8.20 -1.49 8.28
N THR A 330 7.29 -2.34 8.76
CA THR A 330 6.06 -2.71 8.02
C THR A 330 5.21 -1.48 7.69
N THR A 331 4.97 -0.62 8.69
CA THR A 331 4.02 0.48 8.56
C THR A 331 4.64 1.69 7.89
N LEU A 332 5.89 2.04 8.21
CA LEU A 332 6.63 3.12 7.56
C LEU A 332 6.86 2.82 6.08
N GLY A 333 7.29 1.59 5.75
CA GLY A 333 7.47 1.14 4.37
C GLY A 333 6.16 1.17 3.59
N ARG A 334 5.06 0.71 4.20
CA ARG A 334 3.74 0.75 3.55
C ARG A 334 3.28 2.18 3.27
N ASN A 335 3.34 3.06 4.27
CA ASN A 335 2.89 4.45 4.09
C ASN A 335 3.73 5.18 3.04
N ALA A 336 5.04 4.95 3.03
CA ALA A 336 5.93 5.54 2.04
C ALA A 336 5.67 5.00 0.62
N PHE A 337 5.43 3.69 0.47
CA PHE A 337 5.05 3.12 -0.81
C PHE A 337 3.69 3.63 -1.31
N ASP A 338 2.69 3.72 -0.43
CA ASP A 338 1.37 4.22 -0.79
C ASP A 338 1.45 5.69 -1.24
N ALA A 339 2.24 6.52 -0.56
CA ALA A 339 2.51 7.89 -0.97
C ALA A 339 3.22 7.96 -2.32
N LEU A 340 4.23 7.10 -2.54
CA LEU A 340 4.96 7.02 -3.81
C LEU A 340 4.03 6.62 -4.96
N LEU A 341 3.16 5.63 -4.74
CA LEU A 341 2.18 5.18 -5.72
C LEU A 341 1.14 6.27 -6.01
N GLN A 342 0.62 6.94 -4.99
CA GLN A 342 -0.36 8.01 -5.13
C GLN A 342 0.19 9.24 -5.86
N ARG A 343 1.46 9.60 -5.63
CA ARG A 343 2.10 10.74 -6.30
C ARG A 343 2.44 10.47 -7.76
N ARG A 344 2.72 9.20 -8.11
CA ARG A 344 3.26 8.84 -9.44
C ARG A 344 2.25 8.18 -10.36
N ALA A 345 1.26 7.47 -9.83
CA ALA A 345 0.26 6.79 -10.64
C ALA A 345 -0.89 7.74 -11.02
N PRO A 346 -1.36 7.70 -12.28
CA PRO A 346 -2.58 8.42 -12.68
C PRO A 346 -3.78 8.02 -11.83
N ALA A 347 -4.63 8.99 -11.46
CA ALA A 347 -5.79 8.76 -10.61
C ALA A 347 -6.73 7.64 -11.12
N ALA A 348 -6.83 7.49 -12.45
CA ALA A 348 -7.65 6.48 -13.10
C ALA A 348 -7.12 5.03 -12.90
N LEU A 349 -5.82 4.85 -12.67
CA LEU A 349 -5.18 3.53 -12.55
C LEU A 349 -4.86 3.14 -11.10
N LEU A 350 -4.95 4.11 -10.19
CA LEU A 350 -4.52 3.98 -8.79
C LEU A 350 -5.18 2.81 -8.04
N GLY A 351 -6.48 2.59 -8.25
CA GLY A 351 -7.22 1.50 -7.60
C GLY A 351 -6.76 0.10 -8.07
N ARG A 352 -6.58 -0.08 -9.38
CA ARG A 352 -6.14 -1.36 -9.98
C ARG A 352 -4.67 -1.66 -9.67
N ALA A 353 -3.80 -0.66 -9.80
CA ALA A 353 -2.39 -0.78 -9.43
C ALA A 353 -2.24 -1.10 -7.94
N GLY A 354 -2.98 -0.42 -7.07
CA GLY A 354 -3.00 -0.68 -5.63
C GLY A 354 -3.37 -2.12 -5.29
N ALA A 355 -4.39 -2.69 -5.94
CA ALA A 355 -4.79 -4.09 -5.74
C ALA A 355 -3.69 -5.09 -6.15
N ARG A 356 -3.02 -4.87 -7.29
CA ARG A 356 -1.89 -5.72 -7.71
C ARG A 356 -0.71 -5.67 -6.74
N TYR A 357 -0.30 -4.47 -6.33
CA TYR A 357 0.80 -4.34 -5.36
C TYR A 357 0.45 -4.95 -4.00
N GLU A 358 -0.79 -4.78 -3.53
CA GLU A 358 -1.27 -5.45 -2.31
C GLU A 358 -1.14 -6.97 -2.41
N THR A 359 -1.47 -7.55 -3.57
CA THR A 359 -1.30 -8.99 -3.83
C THR A 359 0.16 -9.41 -3.71
N ARG A 360 1.07 -8.68 -4.36
CA ARG A 360 2.51 -8.94 -4.33
C ARG A 360 3.05 -8.91 -2.89
N PHE A 361 2.62 -7.92 -2.11
CA PHE A 361 3.03 -7.76 -0.71
C PHE A 361 2.49 -8.85 0.21
N GLN A 362 1.32 -9.40 -0.08
CA GLN A 362 0.79 -10.55 0.63
C GLN A 362 1.57 -11.81 0.26
N LEU A 363 1.77 -12.07 -1.03
CA LEU A 363 2.58 -13.20 -1.50
C LEU A 363 3.99 -13.19 -0.92
N ALA A 364 4.63 -12.03 -0.86
CA ALA A 364 5.95 -11.89 -0.23
C ALA A 364 5.92 -12.24 1.27
N TRP A 365 4.92 -11.75 2.01
CA TRP A 365 4.74 -12.10 3.43
C TRP A 365 4.51 -13.59 3.65
N VAL A 366 3.70 -14.22 2.81
CA VAL A 366 3.44 -15.66 2.85
C VAL A 366 4.70 -16.44 2.53
N PHE A 367 5.44 -16.04 1.51
CA PHE A 367 6.72 -16.64 1.17
C PHE A 367 7.68 -16.63 2.37
N GLY A 368 7.76 -15.50 3.09
CA GLY A 368 8.52 -15.42 4.34
C GLY A 368 8.05 -16.39 5.41
N GLY A 369 6.73 -16.48 5.65
CA GLY A 369 6.17 -17.41 6.65
C GLY A 369 6.34 -18.89 6.27
N VAL A 370 6.17 -19.22 4.99
CA VAL A 370 6.40 -20.57 4.46
C VAL A 370 7.88 -20.94 4.61
N LEU A 371 8.80 -20.02 4.33
CA LEU A 371 10.23 -20.26 4.51
C LEU A 371 10.61 -20.48 5.99
N ALA A 372 9.93 -19.81 6.92
CA ALA A 372 10.12 -19.97 8.35
C ALA A 372 9.59 -21.31 8.90
N THR A 373 8.53 -21.86 8.30
CA THR A 373 7.79 -22.99 8.90
C THR A 373 8.54 -24.34 8.95
N PRO A 374 9.25 -24.79 7.89
CA PRO A 374 9.94 -26.08 7.91
C PRO A 374 11.26 -26.05 8.70
N ILE A 375 11.82 -24.85 8.97
CA ILE A 375 13.15 -24.72 9.52
C ILE A 375 13.07 -24.41 11.02
N SER A 376 13.37 -25.39 11.86
CA SER A 376 13.62 -25.14 13.29
C SER A 376 14.97 -24.48 13.48
N LEU A 377 15.02 -23.16 13.32
CA LEU A 377 16.24 -22.39 13.50
C LEU A 377 16.38 -21.92 14.95
N PRO A 378 17.59 -22.04 15.55
CA PRO A 378 17.96 -21.20 16.68
C PRO A 378 17.71 -19.72 16.36
N VAL A 379 17.49 -18.91 17.39
CA VAL A 379 17.16 -17.50 17.21
C VAL A 379 18.26 -16.78 16.43
N GLU A 380 19.53 -17.08 16.69
CA GLU A 380 20.70 -16.49 16.03
C GLU A 380 20.70 -16.77 14.54
N VAL A 381 20.35 -18.00 14.13
CA VAL A 381 20.27 -18.36 12.71
C VAL A 381 19.08 -17.67 12.04
N SER A 382 17.97 -17.50 12.77
CA SER A 382 16.82 -16.73 12.30
C SER A 382 17.17 -15.26 12.07
N MET A 383 17.97 -14.68 12.97
CA MET A 383 18.51 -13.33 12.82
C MET A 383 19.50 -13.22 11.66
N MET A 384 20.29 -14.26 11.41
CA MET A 384 21.16 -14.35 10.24
C MET A 384 20.37 -14.35 8.94
N VAL A 385 19.30 -15.15 8.85
CA VAL A 385 18.41 -15.17 7.68
C VAL A 385 17.74 -13.81 7.47
N LEU A 386 17.21 -13.18 8.52
CA LEU A 386 16.61 -11.85 8.42
C LEU A 386 17.62 -10.80 7.95
N THR A 387 18.85 -10.86 8.45
CA THR A 387 19.94 -9.97 8.01
C THR A 387 20.28 -10.22 6.54
N ALA A 388 20.33 -11.48 6.11
CA ALA A 388 20.52 -11.89 4.73
C ALA A 388 19.35 -11.50 3.79
N VAL A 389 18.17 -11.19 4.33
CA VAL A 389 17.06 -10.60 3.57
C VAL A 389 17.19 -9.08 3.54
N TYR A 390 17.33 -8.43 4.71
CA TYR A 390 17.30 -6.98 4.81
C TYR A 390 18.53 -6.29 4.19
N VAL A 391 19.74 -6.80 4.42
CA VAL A 391 20.97 -6.14 3.93
C VAL A 391 21.05 -6.16 2.40
N PRO A 392 20.89 -7.30 1.71
CA PRO A 392 20.84 -7.30 0.25
C PRO A 392 19.66 -6.50 -0.30
N ALA A 393 18.49 -6.57 0.33
CA ALA A 393 17.34 -5.76 -0.07
C ALA A 393 17.65 -4.26 0.01
N LEU A 394 18.34 -3.79 1.07
CA LEU A 394 18.74 -2.40 1.20
C LEU A 394 19.71 -1.99 0.08
N VAL A 395 20.72 -2.82 -0.20
CA VAL A 395 21.72 -2.54 -1.25
C VAL A 395 21.06 -2.48 -2.63
N LEU A 396 20.22 -3.47 -2.96
CA LEU A 396 19.48 -3.52 -4.23
C LEU A 396 18.50 -2.36 -4.35
N PHE A 397 17.80 -2.01 -3.28
CA PHE A 397 16.88 -0.88 -3.24
C PHE A 397 17.61 0.44 -3.48
N GLN A 398 18.71 0.71 -2.77
CA GLN A 398 19.48 1.94 -2.96
C GLN A 398 20.07 2.05 -4.37
N ARG A 399 20.60 0.96 -4.92
CA ARG A 399 21.07 0.91 -6.31
C ARG A 399 19.94 1.15 -7.29
N GLY A 400 18.81 0.47 -7.10
CA GLY A 400 17.61 0.60 -7.93
C GLY A 400 17.05 2.02 -7.92
N VAL A 401 16.97 2.68 -6.76
CA VAL A 401 16.48 4.07 -6.66
C VAL A 401 17.42 5.03 -7.37
N ARG A 402 18.74 4.82 -7.25
CA ARG A 402 19.74 5.66 -7.93
C ARG A 402 19.61 5.54 -9.45
N GLU A 403 19.41 4.33 -9.96
CA GLU A 403 19.27 4.08 -11.38
C GLU A 403 17.91 4.54 -11.92
N ALA A 404 16.82 4.28 -11.19
CA ALA A 404 15.49 4.79 -11.52
C ALA A 404 15.47 6.31 -11.64
N ARG A 405 16.13 7.02 -10.71
CA ARG A 405 16.27 8.49 -10.77
C ARG A 405 17.12 8.97 -11.95
N ARG A 406 18.17 8.23 -12.32
CA ARG A 406 18.96 8.55 -13.51
C ARG A 406 18.11 8.44 -14.77
N ASN A 407 17.33 7.37 -14.90
CA ASN A 407 16.45 7.13 -16.04
C ASN A 407 15.34 8.19 -16.11
N GLU A 408 14.70 8.53 -14.97
CA GLU A 408 13.69 9.60 -14.91
C GLU A 408 14.28 10.96 -15.29
N ASN A 409 15.44 11.33 -14.74
CA ASN A 409 16.08 12.61 -15.07
C ASN A 409 16.51 12.68 -16.53
N ALA A 410 17.03 11.57 -17.10
CA ALA A 410 17.37 11.50 -18.52
C ALA A 410 16.13 11.70 -19.40
N SER A 411 15.02 11.04 -19.06
CA SER A 411 13.74 11.21 -19.73
C SER A 411 13.22 12.65 -19.68
N VAL A 412 13.24 13.29 -18.50
CA VAL A 412 12.82 14.69 -18.33
C VAL A 412 13.69 15.64 -19.14
N ASN A 413 15.02 15.47 -19.11
CA ASN A 413 15.94 16.31 -19.87
C ASN A 413 15.74 16.16 -21.38
N SER A 414 15.52 14.93 -21.87
CA SER A 414 15.18 14.71 -23.26
C SER A 414 13.84 15.36 -23.62
N MET A 415 12.80 15.21 -22.80
CA MET A 415 11.52 15.88 -23.08
C MET A 415 11.64 17.40 -23.07
N ALA A 416 12.42 18.00 -22.16
CA ALA A 416 12.70 19.44 -22.18
C ALA A 416 13.42 19.85 -23.47
N ALA A 417 14.46 19.13 -23.87
CA ALA A 417 15.18 19.39 -25.11
C ALA A 417 14.29 19.22 -26.37
N ALA A 418 13.34 18.29 -26.34
CA ALA A 418 12.35 18.12 -27.41
C ALA A 418 11.41 19.34 -27.50
N HIS A 419 10.93 19.86 -26.37
CA HIS A 419 10.11 21.08 -26.35
C HIS A 419 10.88 22.31 -26.81
N ASP A 420 12.13 22.48 -26.34
CA ASP A 420 13.01 23.57 -26.78
C ASP A 420 13.23 23.50 -28.29
N ARG A 421 13.46 22.30 -28.85
CA ARG A 421 13.59 22.13 -30.30
C ARG A 421 12.31 22.37 -31.08
N LEU A 422 11.15 22.01 -30.53
CA LEU A 422 9.88 22.36 -31.15
C LEU A 422 9.65 23.89 -31.14
N ALA A 423 10.13 24.59 -30.10
CA ALA A 423 10.08 26.05 -30.05
C ALA A 423 11.04 26.68 -31.07
N GLU A 424 12.26 26.18 -31.21
CA GLU A 424 13.20 26.60 -32.26
C GLU A 424 12.62 26.38 -33.67
N ALA A 425 11.94 25.25 -33.90
CA ALA A 425 11.25 24.99 -35.16
C ALA A 425 10.17 26.05 -35.47
N ARG A 426 9.43 26.54 -34.46
CA ARG A 426 8.45 27.62 -34.64
C ARG A 426 9.11 28.94 -35.00
N VAL A 427 10.24 29.26 -34.35
CA VAL A 427 11.03 30.46 -34.68
C VAL A 427 11.57 30.40 -36.11
N ALA A 428 12.05 29.23 -36.55
CA ALA A 428 12.50 29.01 -37.93
C ALA A 428 11.37 29.20 -38.96
N TRP A 429 10.15 28.78 -38.61
CA TRP A 429 8.97 28.98 -39.45
C TRP A 429 8.63 30.46 -39.61
N GLU A 430 8.63 31.22 -38.50
CA GLU A 430 8.42 32.68 -38.52
C GLU A 430 9.48 33.43 -39.33
N ALA A 431 10.72 32.90 -39.36
CA ALA A 431 11.81 33.42 -40.17
C ALA A 431 11.76 32.99 -41.66
N GLY A 432 10.74 32.24 -42.09
CA GLY A 432 10.60 31.73 -43.45
C GLY A 432 11.54 30.57 -43.81
N GLN A 433 12.22 29.97 -42.82
CA GLN A 433 13.15 28.84 -43.02
C GLN A 433 12.40 27.50 -43.02
N LEU A 434 11.67 27.23 -44.09
CA LEU A 434 10.72 26.11 -44.18
C LEU A 434 11.36 24.73 -44.00
N ARG A 435 12.56 24.50 -44.58
CA ARG A 435 13.28 23.22 -44.42
C ARG A 435 13.76 22.99 -42.99
N VAL A 436 14.33 24.02 -42.38
CA VAL A 436 14.82 23.99 -40.99
C VAL A 436 13.67 23.68 -40.04
N THR A 437 12.50 24.30 -40.27
CA THR A 437 11.27 24.03 -39.51
C THR A 437 10.92 22.54 -39.50
N ILE A 438 10.92 21.90 -40.67
CA ILE A 438 10.55 20.48 -40.78
C ILE A 438 11.59 19.60 -40.07
N LEU A 439 12.88 19.86 -40.29
CA LEU A 439 13.97 19.07 -39.70
C LEU A 439 14.01 19.20 -38.16
N ASP A 440 13.78 20.40 -37.63
CA ASP A 440 13.76 20.64 -36.19
C ASP A 440 12.51 20.04 -35.54
N ALA A 441 11.34 20.12 -36.20
CA ALA A 441 10.11 19.47 -35.72
C ALA A 441 10.23 17.93 -35.69
N VAL A 442 10.88 17.33 -36.69
CA VAL A 442 11.19 15.90 -36.72
C VAL A 442 12.19 15.53 -35.62
N SER A 443 13.26 16.32 -35.47
CA SER A 443 14.29 16.06 -34.45
C SER A 443 13.72 16.15 -33.03
N ALA A 444 12.83 17.12 -32.78
CA ALA A 444 12.08 17.22 -31.52
C ALA A 444 11.26 15.95 -31.26
N THR A 445 10.61 15.41 -32.30
CA THR A 445 9.80 14.18 -32.19
C THR A 445 10.66 12.95 -31.95
N ASP A 446 11.76 12.78 -32.70
CA ASP A 446 12.73 11.68 -32.52
C ASP A 446 13.28 11.65 -31.09
N LEU A 447 13.57 12.84 -30.54
CA LEU A 447 14.11 12.99 -29.20
C LEU A 447 13.06 12.68 -28.12
N ALA A 448 11.80 13.07 -28.30
CA ALA A 448 10.69 12.67 -27.45
C ALA A 448 10.40 11.15 -27.51
N MET A 449 10.50 10.56 -28.70
CA MET A 449 10.30 9.11 -28.92
C MET A 449 11.37 8.27 -28.26
N SER A 450 12.63 8.74 -28.21
CA SER A 450 13.75 8.02 -27.59
C SER A 450 13.54 7.67 -26.12
N VAL A 451 12.63 8.38 -25.45
CA VAL A 451 12.31 8.21 -24.02
C VAL A 451 10.85 7.79 -23.77
N GLY A 452 10.13 7.37 -24.82
CA GLY A 452 8.73 6.96 -24.72
C GLY A 452 7.75 8.10 -24.42
N GLY A 453 8.14 9.36 -24.65
CA GLY A 453 7.33 10.54 -24.35
C GLY A 453 6.36 10.95 -25.47
N ALA A 454 6.39 10.30 -26.63
CA ALA A 454 5.52 10.61 -27.76
C ALA A 454 4.30 9.67 -27.83
N GLN A 455 3.14 10.20 -28.25
CA GLN A 455 1.93 9.38 -28.46
C GLN A 455 2.14 8.27 -29.51
N SER A 456 1.48 7.13 -29.33
CA SER A 456 1.45 6.05 -30.33
C SER A 456 0.47 6.38 -31.47
N ASP A 457 0.72 7.47 -32.21
CA ASP A 457 0.00 7.82 -33.44
C ASP A 457 0.88 7.49 -34.65
N GLU A 458 0.79 6.24 -35.10
CA GLU A 458 1.60 5.71 -36.21
C GLU A 458 1.32 6.46 -37.52
N ALA A 459 0.09 6.98 -37.70
CA ALA A 459 -0.29 7.75 -38.87
C ALA A 459 0.36 9.15 -38.86
N ALA A 460 0.38 9.82 -37.70
CA ALA A 460 1.09 11.08 -37.55
C ALA A 460 2.61 10.91 -37.74
N ARG A 461 3.19 9.83 -37.22
CA ARG A 461 4.61 9.49 -37.40
C ARG A 461 4.96 9.28 -38.87
N SER A 462 4.20 8.44 -39.57
CA SER A 462 4.42 8.17 -41.00
C SER A 462 4.31 9.45 -41.83
N ALA A 463 3.34 10.33 -41.53
CA ALA A 463 3.21 11.62 -42.20
C ALA A 463 4.42 12.55 -41.94
N LEU A 464 4.98 12.53 -40.73
CA LEU A 464 6.17 13.31 -40.39
C LEU A 464 7.41 12.81 -41.14
N GLU A 465 7.56 11.49 -41.33
CA GLU A 465 8.67 10.91 -42.10
C GLU A 465 8.62 11.28 -43.59
N VAL A 466 7.42 11.34 -44.18
CA VAL A 466 7.26 11.82 -45.57
C VAL A 466 7.71 13.27 -45.70
N LEU A 467 7.39 14.12 -44.73
CA LEU A 467 7.85 15.51 -44.69
C LEU A 467 9.38 15.59 -44.49
N ARG A 468 9.96 14.73 -43.62
CA ARG A 468 11.41 14.60 -43.44
C ARG A 468 12.11 14.25 -44.75
N ALA A 469 11.60 13.27 -45.49
CA ALA A 469 12.16 12.85 -46.78
C ALA A 469 12.17 14.02 -47.78
N THR A 470 11.05 14.75 -47.86
CA THR A 470 10.91 15.94 -48.72
C THR A 470 11.86 17.07 -48.32
N ALA A 471 12.05 17.30 -47.01
CA ALA A 471 12.95 18.33 -46.49
C ALA A 471 14.43 17.98 -46.62
N THR A 472 14.78 16.69 -46.71
CA THR A 472 16.17 16.22 -46.88
C THR A 472 16.61 16.28 -48.34
N ASP A 473 15.70 16.11 -49.30
CA ASP A 473 16.00 16.19 -50.74
C ASP A 473 16.26 17.65 -51.17
N PRO A 474 17.48 18.04 -51.59
CA PRO A 474 17.81 19.41 -51.97
C PRO A 474 17.01 19.94 -53.16
N GLU A 475 16.54 19.06 -54.05
CA GLU A 475 15.83 19.45 -55.27
C GLU A 475 14.31 19.54 -55.08
N ALA A 476 13.78 18.97 -53.99
CA ALA A 476 12.36 19.02 -53.69
C ALA A 476 11.89 20.42 -53.26
N ALA A 477 10.77 20.90 -53.79
CA ALA A 477 10.18 22.17 -53.37
C ALA A 477 9.40 22.00 -52.06
N VAL A 478 9.87 22.63 -50.96
CA VAL A 478 9.17 22.65 -49.66
C VAL A 478 8.23 23.86 -49.60
N ARG A 479 6.94 23.62 -49.30
CA ARG A 479 5.93 24.69 -49.22
C ARG A 479 5.65 25.05 -47.76
N GLU A 480 5.11 26.26 -47.55
CA GLU A 480 4.76 26.76 -46.22
C GLU A 480 3.77 25.84 -45.48
N ARG A 481 2.80 25.27 -46.20
CA ARG A 481 1.86 24.28 -45.67
C ARG A 481 2.54 23.01 -45.14
N ASP A 482 3.69 22.63 -45.71
CA ASP A 482 4.40 21.42 -45.34
C ASP A 482 5.14 21.62 -44.01
N ALA A 483 5.74 22.81 -43.83
CA ALA A 483 6.35 23.25 -42.58
C ALA A 483 5.31 23.47 -41.46
N LEU A 484 4.15 24.06 -41.77
CA LEU A 484 3.06 24.21 -40.79
C LEU A 484 2.52 22.84 -40.36
N ARG A 485 2.38 21.90 -41.31
CA ARG A 485 1.91 20.54 -41.03
C ARG A 485 2.91 19.75 -40.17
N SER A 486 4.23 19.90 -40.39
CA SER A 486 5.23 19.25 -39.53
C SER A 486 5.16 19.77 -38.09
N LEU A 487 4.97 21.08 -37.89
CA LEU A 487 4.80 21.66 -36.55
C LEU A 487 3.55 21.12 -35.84
N GLN A 488 2.42 21.02 -36.56
CA GLN A 488 1.18 20.48 -35.99
C GLN A 488 1.30 19.00 -35.61
N LEU A 489 1.90 18.19 -36.48
CA LEU A 489 2.12 16.77 -36.22
C LEU A 489 3.11 16.55 -35.07
N ALA A 490 4.23 17.27 -35.03
CA ALA A 490 5.19 17.20 -33.95
C ALA A 490 4.59 17.66 -32.61
N ALA A 491 3.83 18.77 -32.61
CA ALA A 491 3.12 19.22 -31.41
C ALA A 491 2.12 18.16 -30.91
N ARG A 492 1.34 17.56 -31.81
CA ARG A 492 0.40 16.48 -31.45
C ARG A 492 1.09 15.24 -30.88
N LEU A 493 2.30 14.92 -31.36
CA LEU A 493 3.07 13.79 -30.87
C LEU A 493 3.74 14.07 -29.52
N ILE A 494 4.19 15.31 -29.27
CA ILE A 494 5.00 15.70 -28.09
C ILE A 494 4.13 16.21 -26.93
N THR A 495 3.05 16.94 -27.20
CA THR A 495 2.17 17.54 -26.17
C THR A 495 0.84 16.79 -26.07
N PRO A 496 0.36 16.43 -24.85
CA PRO A 496 -0.81 15.56 -24.72
C PRO A 496 -2.15 16.18 -25.10
N ASP A 497 -2.27 17.51 -25.13
CA ASP A 497 -3.50 18.22 -25.53
C ASP A 497 -3.13 19.65 -25.95
N ALA A 498 -3.45 20.00 -27.19
CA ALA A 498 -3.63 21.39 -27.66
C ALA A 498 -4.96 21.47 -28.42
#